data_AF-A0A7Y2JTX6-F1
#
_entry.id   AF-A0A7Y2JTX6-F1
#
_cell.length_a   1.000
_cell.length_b   1.000
_cell.length_c   1.000
_cell.angle_alpha   90.00
_cell.angle_beta   90.00
_cell.angle_gamma   90.00
#
_symmetry.space_group_name_H-M   'P 1'
#
loop_
_entity.id
_entity.type
_entity.pdbx_description
1 polymer ?
#
loop_
_entity_poly.entity_id
_entity_poly.type
_entity_poly.pdbx_seq_one_letter_code
_entity_poly.pdbx_strand_id
1 'polypeptide(L)'
;MNQVPLQDFRRVAEALAQLRGQPILQAVMRSDFRQLRIELPDGLITVISVNLDESGHPRLEVDVVRQARDKGKQLEVRFEPSGQTA
;
A
#
# COMPACT_ATOMS: atom_id res chain seq x y z
N MET A 1 -20.54 -5.98 -19.88
CA MET A 1 -19.17 -5.44 -19.63
C MET A 1 -19.30 -4.46 -18.49
N ASN A 2 -18.71 -4.76 -17.33
CA ASN A 2 -18.77 -3.85 -16.19
C ASN A 2 -17.74 -2.75 -16.42
N GLN A 3 -18.19 -1.51 -16.63
CA GLN A 3 -17.29 -0.41 -16.99
C GLN A 3 -16.78 0.25 -15.72
N VAL A 4 -15.45 0.34 -15.60
CA VAL A 4 -14.81 1.07 -14.52
C VAL A 4 -14.96 2.58 -14.79
N PRO A 5 -15.32 3.40 -13.79
CA PRO A 5 -15.42 4.84 -13.96
C PRO A 5 -14.11 5.47 -14.49
N LEU A 6 -14.21 6.45 -15.39
CA LEU A 6 -13.02 7.17 -15.90
C LEU A 6 -12.20 7.83 -14.78
N GLN A 7 -12.86 8.31 -13.74
CA GLN A 7 -12.21 8.92 -12.59
C GLN A 7 -11.29 7.93 -11.86
N ASP A 8 -11.74 6.69 -11.72
CA ASP A 8 -10.97 5.61 -11.11
C ASP A 8 -9.71 5.32 -11.93
N PHE A 9 -9.85 5.25 -13.25
CA PHE A 9 -8.72 5.09 -14.15
C PHE A 9 -7.72 6.25 -14.05
N ARG A 10 -8.20 7.49 -13.97
CA ARG A 10 -7.35 8.68 -13.81
C ARG A 10 -6.54 8.62 -12.51
N ARG A 11 -7.16 8.27 -11.38
CA ARG A 11 -6.45 8.11 -10.09
C ARG A 11 -5.35 7.06 -10.17
N VAL A 12 -5.65 5.91 -10.78
CA VAL A 12 -4.64 4.85 -10.97
C VAL A 12 -3.50 5.34 -11.87
N ALA A 13 -3.80 6.02 -12.98
CA ALA A 13 -2.78 6.56 -13.88
C ALA A 13 -1.88 7.61 -13.18
N GLU A 14 -2.46 8.48 -12.37
CA GLU A 14 -1.72 9.48 -11.58
C GLU A 14 -0.80 8.83 -10.53
N ALA A 15 -1.28 7.81 -9.82
CA ALA A 15 -0.46 7.06 -8.88
C ALA A 15 0.70 6.33 -9.59
N LEU A 16 0.42 5.69 -10.74
CA LEU A 16 1.43 4.99 -11.54
C LEU A 16 2.43 5.94 -12.22
N ALA A 17 2.09 7.22 -12.39
CA ALA A 17 3.02 8.21 -12.96
C ALA A 17 4.29 8.35 -12.10
N GLN A 18 4.22 8.09 -10.80
CA GLN A 18 5.38 8.07 -9.89
C GLN A 18 6.37 6.96 -10.23
N LEU A 19 5.93 5.92 -10.94
CA LEU A 19 6.79 4.81 -11.38
C LEU A 19 7.58 5.14 -12.65
N ARG A 20 7.29 6.28 -13.31
CA ARG A 20 7.88 6.58 -14.60
C ARG A 20 9.40 6.71 -14.49
N GLY A 21 10.10 5.87 -15.27
CA GLY A 21 11.57 5.84 -15.27
C GLY A 21 12.18 5.15 -14.05
N GLN A 22 11.37 4.60 -13.14
CA GLN A 22 11.83 3.79 -12.03
C GLN A 22 11.80 2.30 -12.41
N PRO A 23 12.84 1.52 -12.08
CA PRO A 23 12.78 0.08 -12.21
C PRO A 23 11.76 -0.51 -11.22
N ILE A 24 11.01 -1.52 -11.66
CA ILE A 24 10.13 -2.31 -10.78
C ILE A 24 10.97 -3.41 -10.14
N LEU A 25 11.01 -3.46 -8.80
CA LEU A 25 11.68 -4.52 -8.05
C LEU A 25 10.83 -5.81 -8.05
N GLN A 26 9.54 -5.68 -7.79
CA GLN A 26 8.61 -6.81 -7.75
C GLN A 26 7.21 -6.38 -8.19
N ALA A 27 6.51 -7.23 -8.93
CA ALA A 27 5.08 -7.10 -9.18
C ALA A 27 4.38 -8.43 -8.84
N VAL A 28 3.32 -8.39 -8.03
CA VAL A 28 2.56 -9.58 -7.61
C VAL A 28 1.09 -9.35 -7.86
N MET A 29 0.47 -10.24 -8.64
CA MET A 29 -0.97 -10.29 -8.84
C MET A 29 -1.59 -11.32 -7.90
N ARG A 30 -2.63 -10.91 -7.18
CA ARG A 30 -3.46 -11.75 -6.33
C ARG A 30 -4.89 -11.71 -6.85
N SER A 31 -5.23 -12.65 -7.73
CA SER A 31 -6.55 -12.70 -8.38
C SER A 31 -7.69 -13.03 -7.42
N ASP A 32 -7.40 -13.78 -6.36
CA ASP A 32 -8.27 -14.04 -5.21
C ASP A 32 -8.67 -12.76 -4.47
N PHE A 33 -7.75 -11.79 -4.37
CA PHE A 33 -7.98 -10.48 -3.77
C PHE A 33 -8.21 -9.36 -4.79
N ARG A 34 -8.25 -9.69 -6.09
CA ARG A 34 -8.34 -8.72 -7.20
C ARG A 34 -7.33 -7.56 -7.06
N GLN A 35 -6.12 -7.90 -6.66
CA GLN A 35 -5.09 -6.94 -6.26
C GLN A 35 -3.82 -7.11 -7.10
N LEU A 36 -3.18 -5.99 -7.43
CA LEU A 36 -1.84 -5.89 -8.00
C LEU A 36 -0.96 -5.07 -7.05
N ARG A 37 0.12 -5.68 -6.54
CA ARG A 37 1.15 -4.99 -5.74
C ARG A 37 2.39 -4.77 -6.59
N ILE A 38 2.91 -3.55 -6.62
CA ILE A 38 4.13 -3.16 -7.33
C ILE A 38 5.09 -2.53 -6.31
N GLU A 39 6.32 -3.01 -6.26
CA GLU A 39 7.37 -2.53 -5.35
C GLU A 39 8.55 -1.99 -6.15
N LEU A 40 9.11 -0.88 -5.65
CA LEU A 40 10.24 -0.16 -6.24
C LEU A 40 11.46 -0.28 -5.33
N PRO A 41 12.68 -0.14 -5.88
CA PRO A 41 13.91 -0.24 -5.07
C PRO A 41 14.03 0.81 -3.96
N ASP A 42 13.31 1.92 -4.05
CA ASP A 42 13.35 2.97 -3.04
C ASP A 42 12.47 2.66 -1.81
N GLY A 43 11.73 1.54 -1.84
CA GLY A 43 10.78 1.11 -0.81
C GLY A 43 9.35 1.60 -1.06
N LEU A 44 9.07 2.29 -2.17
CA LEU A 44 7.71 2.64 -2.55
C LEU A 44 6.94 1.38 -2.98
N ILE A 45 5.73 1.22 -2.48
CA ILE A 45 4.82 0.13 -2.81
C ILE A 45 3.52 0.76 -3.29
N THR A 46 3.11 0.41 -4.51
CA THR A 46 1.79 0.76 -5.05
C THR A 46 0.92 -0.49 -5.03
N VAL A 47 -0.28 -0.36 -4.50
CA VAL A 47 -1.29 -1.42 -4.46
C VAL A 47 -2.50 -0.95 -5.24
N ILE A 48 -2.89 -1.67 -6.27
CA ILE A 48 -4.11 -1.43 -7.03
C ILE A 48 -5.08 -2.57 -6.70
N SER A 49 -6.29 -2.26 -6.28
CA SER A 49 -7.34 -3.24 -5.98
C SER A 49 -8.63 -2.93 -6.73
N VAL A 50 -9.40 -3.97 -7.02
CA VAL A 50 -10.78 -3.84 -7.49
C VAL A 50 -11.72 -4.26 -6.37
N ASN A 51 -12.45 -3.30 -5.81
CA ASN A 51 -13.50 -3.53 -4.83
C ASN A 51 -14.89 -3.38 -5.48
N LEU A 52 -15.93 -3.87 -4.81
CA LEU A 52 -17.31 -3.59 -5.23
C LEU A 52 -17.87 -2.48 -4.34
N ASP A 53 -18.52 -1.49 -4.93
CA ASP A 53 -19.26 -0.47 -4.18
C ASP A 53 -20.58 -1.04 -3.61
N GLU A 54 -21.33 -0.21 -2.88
CA GLU A 54 -22.61 -0.59 -2.27
C GLU A 54 -23.66 -1.06 -3.29
N SER A 55 -23.52 -0.67 -4.56
CA SER A 55 -24.40 -1.07 -5.66
C SER A 55 -23.88 -2.31 -6.41
N GLY A 56 -22.75 -2.88 -5.99
CA GLY A 56 -22.12 -4.02 -6.64
C GLY A 56 -21.32 -3.66 -7.89
N HIS A 57 -21.03 -2.38 -8.14
CA HIS A 57 -20.19 -1.96 -9.25
C HIS A 57 -18.71 -1.99 -8.88
N PRO A 58 -17.83 -2.41 -9.79
CA PRO A 58 -16.41 -2.46 -9.56
C PRO A 58 -15.83 -1.05 -9.50
N ARG A 59 -15.05 -0.81 -8.45
CA ARG A 59 -14.31 0.42 -8.19
C ARG A 59 -12.82 0.11 -8.13
N LEU A 60 -12.00 0.90 -8.82
CA LEU A 60 -10.55 0.82 -8.63
C LEU A 60 -10.12 1.71 -7.46
N GLU A 61 -9.32 1.11 -6.61
CA GLU A 61 -8.61 1.78 -5.52
C GLU A 61 -7.12 1.64 -5.75
N VAL A 62 -6.38 2.68 -5.35
CA VAL A 62 -4.94 2.71 -5.43
C VAL A 62 -4.37 3.28 -4.15
N ASP A 63 -3.55 2.50 -3.48
CA ASP A 63 -2.82 2.90 -2.29
C ASP A 63 -1.33 2.98 -2.62
N VAL A 64 -0.71 4.10 -2.25
CA VAL A 64 0.74 4.30 -2.37
C VAL A 64 1.29 4.38 -0.96
N VAL A 65 2.06 3.38 -0.57
CA VAL A 65 2.68 3.29 0.76
C VAL A 65 4.19 3.22 0.61
N ARG A 66 4.91 3.86 1.53
CA ARG A 66 6.36 3.80 1.57
C ARG A 66 6.76 2.86 2.69
N GLN A 67 7.50 1.81 2.37
CA GLN A 67 8.09 0.94 3.38
C GLN A 67 8.98 1.78 4.28
N ALA A 68 8.83 1.64 5.59
CA ALA A 68 9.70 2.30 6.54
C ALA A 68 11.14 1.84 6.26
N ARG A 69 11.99 2.79 5.83
CA ARG A 69 13.43 2.59 5.83
C ARG A 69 13.85 2.62 7.30
N ASP A 70 14.49 1.53 7.72
CA ASP A 70 14.83 1.17 9.10
C ASP A 70 13.68 0.62 9.96
N LYS A 71 13.85 -0.64 10.36
CA LYS A 71 13.46 -1.08 11.71
C LYS A 71 14.36 -0.32 12.69
N GLY A 72 14.07 0.96 12.92
CA GLY A 72 14.69 1.71 14.00
C GLY A 72 14.61 0.84 15.26
N LYS A 73 15.76 0.64 15.91
CA LYS A 73 15.90 -0.27 17.05
C LYS A 73 14.73 -0.04 18.01
N GLN A 74 13.92 -1.08 18.23
CA GLN A 74 12.85 -1.03 19.21
C GLN A 74 13.47 -0.67 20.56
N LEU A 75 13.07 0.47 21.13
CA LEU A 75 13.52 0.90 22.45
C LEU A 75 12.80 0.05 23.50
N GLU A 76 13.49 -0.97 24.01
CA GLU A 76 13.05 -1.68 25.21
C GLU A 76 13.37 -0.81 26.43
N VAL A 77 12.33 -0.29 27.08
CA VAL A 77 12.46 0.41 28.37
C VAL A 77 12.07 -0.56 29.47
N ARG A 78 13.02 -0.90 30.34
CA ARG A 78 12.75 -1.65 31.57
C ARG A 78 12.45 -0.66 32.67
N PHE A 79 11.26 -0.76 33.25
CA PHE A 79 10.90 0.01 34.44
C PHE A 79 11.38 -0.77 35.67
N GLU A 80 12.36 -0.24 36.37
CA GLU A 80 12.72 -0.75 37.69
C GLU A 80 11.62 -0.34 38.68
N PRO A 81 11.10 -1.26 39.50
CA PRO A 81 10.18 -0.88 40.57
C PRO A 81 10.95 -0.01 41.56
N SER A 82 10.64 1.28 41.61
CA SER A 82 11.12 2.17 42.65
C SER A 82 10.56 1.67 43.98
N GLY A 83 11.39 0.95 44.73
CA GLY A 83 11.09 0.53 46.09
C GLY A 83 10.81 1.76 46.96
N GLN A 84 9.53 2.00 47.20
CA GLN A 84 9.07 2.87 48.29
C GLN A 84 7.83 2.21 48.89
N THR A 85 8.06 1.12 49.62
CA THR A 85 7.12 0.71 50.66
C THR A 85 7.35 1.63 51.86
N ALA A 86 6.27 2.29 52.27
CA ALA A 86 6.16 3.18 53.40
C ALA A 86 6.57 2.55 54.74
#